data_AF-A0A223HUL7-F1
#
_entry.id   AF-A0A223HUL7-F1
#
_cell.length_a   1.000
_cell.length_b   1.000
_cell.length_c   1.000
_cell.angle_alpha   90.00
_cell.angle_beta   90.00
_cell.angle_gamma   90.00
#
_symmetry.space_group_name_H-M   'P 1'
#
loop_
_entity.id
_entity.type
_entity.pdbx_description
1 polymer ?
#
loop_
_entity_poly.entity_id
_entity_poly.type
_entity_poly.pdbx_seq_one_letter_code
_entity_poly.pdbx_strand_id
1 'polypeptide(L)'
;MPDVNDITRMSIKSIRIFCIWMYVFLSGVHLYASNTADSVYFHVQLDTLGGLRVGQVLKLTYALANSQFDLVSSPVFNHSIEVVSGPKPHKSESYALVNGVGHKSHETGFYYFVRFRESGEIQLPVASVKVGNQIYTTSECQVTVHPSKVDVSKLKCNLKVEQLKGDYAKYRASLTCNARPDQNPPLLSINGKVTRPTSNSYSGSNDKEEYVYNYYFSSEGYEVSCKELTFGGIPYSVKTKKNKIDETDFLIIILIVLALFELIWWLVGRHRYRQEQEAALAEFVLENRTLPLNTSWAYTHYGVSHTLLLFSVLSFSTICVKLYASEVFIIIFLWIGILLVPLAYLSYRNQRRKLNFESTPTTLDKQAIYDKICKLADYYDWDIDHCGDDCIVAHTNPAIWHLTWGEQIFIVFDKSQVWINSVNDLNKRTSPFSFGYAKRNIRRIREALTQDVTIRD
;
A
#
# COMPACT_ATOMS: atom_id res chain seq x y z
N MET A 1 -30.83 32.85 24.77
CA MET A 1 -29.40 33.19 24.65
C MET A 1 -28.93 33.76 25.98
N PRO A 2 -28.26 32.96 26.82
CA PRO A 2 -27.41 33.48 27.89
C PRO A 2 -25.95 33.56 27.42
N ASP A 3 -25.25 34.50 28.04
CA ASP A 3 -24.00 35.13 27.62
C ASP A 3 -22.76 34.26 27.91
N VAL A 4 -21.81 34.24 26.99
CA VAL A 4 -20.60 33.38 26.99
C VAL A 4 -19.53 33.87 27.99
N ASN A 5 -19.77 35.00 28.66
CA ASN A 5 -18.81 35.65 29.55
C ASN A 5 -18.83 35.22 31.03
N ASP A 6 -19.82 34.44 31.50
CA ASP A 6 -19.85 34.02 32.92
C ASP A 6 -19.11 32.71 33.20
N ILE A 7 -18.88 31.86 32.19
CA ILE A 7 -18.20 30.56 32.37
C ILE A 7 -16.68 30.73 32.47
N THR A 8 -16.11 31.77 31.82
CA THR A 8 -14.66 32.05 31.84
C THR A 8 -14.20 32.69 33.15
N ARG A 9 -15.08 33.36 33.91
CA ARG A 9 -14.70 34.07 35.15
C ARG A 9 -14.61 33.16 36.38
N MET A 10 -15.36 32.06 36.43
CA MET A 10 -15.26 31.06 37.51
C MET A 10 -14.01 30.18 37.42
N SER A 11 -13.47 29.96 36.21
CA SER A 11 -12.28 29.12 35.98
C SER A 11 -10.98 29.76 36.52
N ILE A 12 -10.83 31.08 36.38
CA ILE A 12 -9.57 31.78 36.73
C ILE A 12 -9.36 31.90 38.25
N LYS A 13 -10.44 32.00 39.04
CA LYS A 13 -10.33 31.99 40.52
C LYS A 13 -10.03 30.60 41.08
N SER A 14 -10.58 29.54 40.47
CA SER A 14 -10.30 28.15 40.87
C SER A 14 -8.85 27.74 40.59
N ILE A 15 -8.28 28.18 39.45
CA ILE A 15 -6.89 27.90 39.08
C ILE A 15 -5.90 28.63 40.01
N ARG A 16 -6.19 29.87 40.44
CA ARG A 16 -5.32 30.58 41.40
C ARG A 16 -5.34 29.97 42.81
N ILE A 17 -6.47 29.42 43.25
CA ILE A 17 -6.57 28.75 44.57
C ILE A 17 -5.86 27.39 44.52
N PHE A 18 -5.91 26.68 43.39
CA PHE A 18 -5.19 25.41 43.21
C PHE A 18 -3.67 25.61 43.15
N CYS A 19 -3.18 26.69 42.55
CA CYS A 19 -1.74 27.03 42.54
C CYS A 19 -1.19 27.46 43.91
N ILE A 20 -2.02 28.02 44.80
CA ILE A 20 -1.61 28.39 46.17
C ILE A 20 -1.61 27.16 47.09
N TRP A 21 -2.52 26.20 46.90
CA TRP A 21 -2.50 24.92 47.64
C TRP A 21 -1.38 23.98 47.20
N MET A 22 -0.92 24.07 45.93
CA MET A 22 0.26 23.34 45.45
C MET A 22 1.61 23.93 45.92
N TYR A 23 1.59 25.02 46.68
CA TYR A 23 2.79 25.58 47.33
C TYR A 23 2.90 25.19 48.81
N VAL A 24 1.81 24.69 49.44
CA VAL A 24 1.77 24.35 50.87
C VAL A 24 1.98 22.84 51.13
N PHE A 25 1.82 21.99 50.12
CA PHE A 25 1.99 20.53 50.24
C PHE A 25 3.31 19.95 49.71
N LEU A 26 4.23 20.80 49.26
CA LEU A 26 5.64 20.43 49.03
C LEU A 26 6.48 20.98 50.18
N SER A 27 6.27 20.43 51.38
CA SER A 27 7.34 20.36 52.39
C SER A 27 8.43 19.44 51.85
N GLY A 28 9.20 19.99 50.91
CA GLY A 28 10.46 19.41 50.48
C GLY A 28 11.33 19.29 51.72
N VAL A 29 11.76 18.05 51.98
CA VAL A 29 12.91 17.77 52.83
C VAL A 29 14.01 18.73 52.41
N HIS A 30 14.39 19.64 53.32
CA HIS A 30 15.58 20.45 53.17
C HIS A 30 16.79 19.52 53.07
N LEU A 31 17.20 19.16 51.85
CA LEU A 31 18.57 18.76 51.59
C LEU A 31 19.31 20.00 51.10
N TYR A 32 20.22 20.49 51.93
CA TYR A 32 21.21 21.49 51.57
C TYR A 32 21.98 20.99 50.33
N ALA A 33 21.70 21.56 49.15
CA ALA A 33 22.60 21.44 48.01
C ALA A 33 23.67 22.53 48.15
N SER A 34 24.89 22.10 48.44
CA SER A 34 26.04 22.95 48.75
C SER A 34 26.46 23.88 47.61
N ASN A 35 26.91 25.07 47.98
CA ASN A 35 27.64 26.06 47.17
C ASN A 35 28.81 25.46 46.34
N THR A 36 28.55 24.85 45.17
CA THR A 36 29.55 24.10 44.39
C THR A 36 29.52 24.40 42.89
N ALA A 37 29.04 25.58 42.46
CA ALA A 37 28.97 25.91 41.04
C ALA A 37 30.36 26.14 40.40
N ASP A 38 31.36 26.59 41.18
CA ASP A 38 32.70 26.96 40.69
C ASP A 38 33.84 26.05 41.18
N SER A 39 33.55 25.02 41.98
CA SER A 39 34.60 24.13 42.49
C SER A 39 35.02 23.09 41.45
N VAL A 40 36.31 22.79 41.38
CA VAL A 40 36.84 21.65 40.60
C VAL A 40 36.55 20.36 41.37
N TYR A 41 35.87 19.41 40.75
CA TYR A 41 35.60 18.09 41.33
C TYR A 41 35.59 17.01 40.26
N PHE A 42 35.93 15.79 40.67
CA PHE A 42 36.01 14.63 39.79
C PHE A 42 34.94 13.61 40.17
N HIS A 43 34.10 13.23 39.22
CA HIS A 43 32.95 12.37 39.47
C HIS A 43 32.82 11.27 38.41
N VAL A 44 32.03 10.27 38.76
CA VAL A 44 31.69 9.14 37.88
C VAL A 44 30.21 9.25 37.51
N GLN A 45 29.92 9.08 36.23
CA GLN A 45 28.57 9.07 35.67
C GLN A 45 28.31 7.75 34.95
N LEU A 46 27.17 7.14 35.25
CA LEU A 46 26.64 5.97 34.57
C LEU A 46 25.16 6.26 34.24
N ASP A 47 24.74 6.05 32.99
CA ASP A 47 23.33 6.19 32.61
C ASP A 47 22.51 5.04 33.22
N THR A 48 21.81 5.33 34.31
CA THR A 48 20.95 4.38 35.04
C THR A 48 19.48 4.46 34.66
N LEU A 49 19.09 5.36 33.72
CA LEU A 49 17.69 5.51 33.31
C LEU A 49 17.18 4.19 32.69
N GLY A 50 16.16 3.57 33.29
CA GLY A 50 15.62 2.27 32.86
C GLY A 50 16.22 1.05 33.58
N GLY A 51 17.10 1.26 34.57
CA GLY A 51 17.69 0.21 35.40
C GLY A 51 18.87 -0.50 34.75
N LEU A 52 19.80 -0.96 35.58
CA LEU A 52 21.02 -1.66 35.16
C LEU A 52 20.77 -3.17 35.12
N ARG A 53 21.15 -3.84 34.04
CA ARG A 53 21.01 -5.30 33.90
C ARG A 53 22.28 -5.95 33.38
N VAL A 54 22.47 -7.21 33.76
CA VAL A 54 23.54 -8.07 33.23
C VAL A 54 23.48 -8.14 31.70
N GLY A 55 24.64 -8.01 31.03
CA GLY A 55 24.78 -8.12 29.58
C GLY A 55 24.65 -6.82 28.79
N GLN A 56 24.10 -5.75 29.38
CA GLN A 56 23.98 -4.44 28.74
C GLN A 56 25.34 -3.77 28.56
N VAL A 57 25.56 -3.13 27.40
CA VAL A 57 26.75 -2.29 27.17
C VAL A 57 26.40 -0.85 27.53
N LEU A 58 27.08 -0.30 28.53
CA LEU A 58 26.78 1.00 29.13
C LEU A 58 28.00 1.93 29.03
N LYS A 59 27.73 3.23 28.95
CA LYS A 59 28.78 4.25 28.94
C LYS A 59 29.07 4.69 30.39
N LEU A 60 30.24 4.33 30.89
CA LEU A 60 30.76 4.78 32.19
C LEU A 60 31.73 5.93 31.97
N THR A 61 31.39 7.12 32.45
CA THR A 61 32.14 8.36 32.21
C THR A 61 32.79 8.82 33.51
N TYR A 62 34.07 9.17 33.44
CA TYR A 62 34.82 9.83 34.51
C TYR A 62 35.08 11.26 34.07
N ALA A 63 34.49 12.23 34.77
CA ALA A 63 34.46 13.62 34.34
C ALA A 63 34.97 14.55 35.45
N LEU A 64 35.88 15.43 35.07
CA LEU A 64 36.42 16.51 35.86
C LEU A 64 35.68 17.79 35.48
N ALA A 65 34.95 18.36 36.43
CA ALA A 65 34.25 19.61 36.23
C ALA A 65 35.21 20.80 36.40
N ASN A 66 35.04 21.80 35.53
CA ASN A 66 35.64 23.12 35.58
C ASN A 66 37.19 23.15 35.52
N SER A 67 37.84 22.10 35.00
CA SER A 67 39.31 22.05 34.81
C SER A 67 39.74 21.00 33.77
N GLN A 68 41.07 20.94 33.51
CA GLN A 68 41.76 19.92 32.73
C GLN A 68 42.82 19.23 33.60
N PHE A 69 43.15 17.97 33.28
CA PHE A 69 44.10 17.16 34.05
C PHE A 69 45.38 16.87 33.28
N ASP A 70 46.48 16.75 34.01
CA ASP A 70 47.82 16.49 33.49
C ASP A 70 48.14 15.00 33.43
N LEU A 71 47.69 14.26 34.46
CA LEU A 71 47.93 12.83 34.62
C LEU A 71 46.65 12.11 35.04
N VAL A 72 46.48 10.88 34.56
CA VAL A 72 45.35 10.01 34.88
C VAL A 72 45.84 8.70 35.50
N SER A 73 45.30 8.36 36.65
CA SER A 73 45.32 7.01 37.21
C SER A 73 44.02 6.30 36.79
N SER A 74 44.14 5.39 35.83
CA SER A 74 42.98 4.71 35.24
C SER A 74 42.27 3.78 36.25
N PRO A 75 40.94 3.62 36.14
CA PRO A 75 40.19 2.71 37.00
C PRO A 75 40.59 1.25 36.78
N VAL A 76 40.63 0.48 37.87
CA VAL A 76 40.94 -0.96 37.84
C VAL A 76 39.63 -1.76 37.88
N PHE A 77 39.25 -2.35 36.76
CA PHE A 77 38.01 -3.13 36.64
C PHE A 77 38.18 -4.54 37.24
N ASN A 78 37.18 -4.99 37.99
CA ASN A 78 37.11 -6.36 38.52
C ASN A 78 36.43 -7.31 37.52
N HIS A 79 36.34 -8.60 37.85
CA HIS A 79 35.74 -9.62 36.99
C HIS A 79 34.23 -9.42 36.73
N SER A 80 33.53 -8.68 37.60
CA SER A 80 32.10 -8.40 37.46
C SER A 80 31.80 -7.34 36.38
N ILE A 81 32.81 -6.59 35.92
CA ILE A 81 32.69 -5.55 34.89
C ILE A 81 33.66 -5.83 33.73
N GLU A 82 33.11 -6.12 32.55
CA GLU A 82 33.88 -6.24 31.32
C GLU A 82 34.06 -4.89 30.63
N VAL A 83 35.28 -4.54 30.24
CA VAL A 83 35.54 -3.38 29.37
C VAL A 83 35.38 -3.81 27.91
N VAL A 84 34.31 -3.34 27.28
CA VAL A 84 34.01 -3.62 25.86
C VAL A 84 34.87 -2.75 24.94
N SER A 85 35.03 -1.46 25.28
CA SER A 85 35.98 -0.57 24.58
C SER A 85 36.29 0.69 25.38
N GLY A 86 37.48 1.26 25.19
CA GLY A 86 37.94 2.48 25.85
C GLY A 86 39.38 2.34 26.37
N PRO A 87 39.95 3.39 26.98
CA PRO A 87 39.33 4.69 27.23
C PRO A 87 39.15 5.52 25.96
N LYS A 88 38.11 6.37 25.93
CA LYS A 88 37.88 7.39 24.89
C LYS A 88 37.76 8.78 25.54
N PRO A 89 38.22 9.86 24.89
CA PRO A 89 38.18 11.19 25.47
C PRO A 89 36.73 11.67 25.64
N HIS A 90 36.45 12.33 26.77
CA HIS A 90 35.19 13.00 27.06
C HIS A 90 35.40 14.50 27.16
N LYS A 91 34.56 15.28 26.47
CA LYS A 91 34.44 16.72 26.64
C LYS A 91 32.95 17.08 26.58
N SER A 92 32.49 17.90 27.50
CA SER A 92 31.12 18.41 27.55
C SER A 92 31.13 19.88 27.94
N GLU A 93 30.26 20.67 27.30
CA GLU A 93 29.96 22.03 27.73
C GLU A 93 28.44 22.12 27.89
N SER A 94 28.00 22.62 29.02
CA SER A 94 26.57 22.84 29.25
C SER A 94 26.33 24.25 29.78
N TYR A 95 25.15 24.78 29.46
CA TYR A 95 24.68 26.08 29.96
C TYR A 95 23.35 25.86 30.64
N ALA A 96 23.26 26.27 31.90
CA ALA A 96 22.05 26.16 32.71
C ALA A 96 21.66 27.52 33.28
N LEU A 97 20.37 27.79 33.35
CA LEU A 97 19.82 28.96 34.03
C LEU A 97 19.34 28.51 35.41
N VAL A 98 20.10 28.86 36.45
CA VAL A 98 19.78 28.52 37.84
C VAL A 98 19.45 29.81 38.56
N ASN A 99 18.24 29.94 39.10
CA ASN A 99 17.77 31.14 39.80
C ASN A 99 17.93 32.46 39.00
N GLY A 100 17.77 32.41 37.67
CA GLY A 100 17.90 33.59 36.81
C GLY A 100 19.34 33.96 36.43
N VAL A 101 20.34 33.21 36.90
CA VAL A 101 21.76 33.41 36.57
C VAL A 101 22.20 32.29 35.62
N GLY A 102 22.90 32.68 34.54
CA GLY A 102 23.50 31.74 33.60
C GLY A 102 24.76 31.11 34.16
N HIS A 103 24.79 29.79 34.28
CA HIS A 103 25.95 29.00 34.66
C HIS A 103 26.44 28.20 33.46
N LYS A 104 27.72 28.36 33.11
CA LYS A 104 28.38 27.52 32.11
C LYS A 104 29.23 26.49 32.85
N SER A 105 28.96 25.20 32.66
CA SER A 105 29.82 24.14 33.16
C SER A 105 30.64 23.54 32.01
N HIS A 106 31.89 23.23 32.31
CA HIS A 106 32.80 22.56 31.38
C HIS A 106 33.27 21.27 32.03
N GLU A 107 33.16 20.15 31.33
CA GLU A 107 33.66 18.86 31.80
C GLU A 107 34.68 18.30 30.82
N THR A 108 35.81 17.85 31.35
CA THR A 108 36.80 17.06 30.60
C THR A 108 37.03 15.73 31.29
N GLY A 109 37.34 14.69 30.52
CA GLY A 109 37.42 13.35 31.10
C GLY A 109 37.72 12.26 30.10
N PHE A 110 37.35 11.05 30.49
CA PHE A 110 37.38 9.87 29.63
C PHE A 110 36.21 8.95 29.97
N TYR A 111 35.85 8.09 29.03
CA TYR A 111 34.79 7.12 29.24
C TYR A 111 35.14 5.75 28.66
N TYR A 112 34.48 4.74 29.22
CA TYR A 112 34.53 3.35 28.77
C TYR A 112 33.13 2.89 28.38
N PHE A 113 33.06 1.98 27.41
CA PHE A 113 31.90 1.14 27.22
C PHE A 113 32.12 -0.15 28.01
N VAL A 114 31.28 -0.39 29.01
CA VAL A 114 31.41 -1.50 29.95
C VAL A 114 30.18 -2.40 29.90
N ARG A 115 30.33 -3.67 30.31
CA ARG A 115 29.25 -4.64 30.42
C ARG A 115 29.34 -5.36 31.77
N PHE A 116 28.25 -5.31 32.55
CA PHE A 116 28.17 -6.06 33.80
C PHE A 116 27.94 -7.56 33.51
N ARG A 117 28.70 -8.42 34.17
CA ARG A 117 28.63 -9.89 34.03
C ARG A 117 27.78 -10.57 35.09
N GLU A 118 27.58 -9.91 36.22
CA GLU A 118 26.91 -10.45 37.39
C GLU A 118 25.81 -9.50 37.86
N SER A 119 24.79 -10.04 38.51
CA SER A 119 23.72 -9.26 39.15
C SER A 119 23.99 -9.13 40.65
N GLY A 120 23.57 -8.02 41.25
CA GLY A 120 23.78 -7.69 42.65
C GLY A 120 24.27 -6.26 42.81
N GLU A 121 24.71 -5.92 44.01
CA GLU A 121 25.39 -4.66 44.29
C GLU A 121 26.82 -4.72 43.75
N ILE A 122 27.15 -3.89 42.77
CA ILE A 122 28.47 -3.84 42.14
C ILE A 122 29.11 -2.49 42.41
N GLN A 123 30.34 -2.52 42.93
CA GLN A 123 31.18 -1.34 43.12
C GLN A 123 31.77 -0.87 41.80
N LEU A 124 31.54 0.39 41.45
CA LEU A 124 32.21 1.05 40.32
C LEU A 124 33.67 1.35 40.69
N PRO A 125 34.62 1.10 39.78
CA PRO A 125 36.02 1.32 40.09
C PRO A 125 36.35 2.80 40.18
N VAL A 126 37.12 3.18 41.20
CA VAL A 126 37.57 4.56 41.38
C VAL A 126 38.65 4.92 40.37
N ALA A 127 38.68 6.19 39.97
CA ALA A 127 39.77 6.75 39.19
C ALA A 127 40.27 8.03 39.86
N SER A 128 41.52 8.40 39.56
CA SER A 128 42.10 9.64 40.06
C SER A 128 42.77 10.42 38.93
N VAL A 129 42.70 11.74 39.03
CA VAL A 129 43.37 12.67 38.10
C VAL A 129 44.19 13.69 38.87
N LYS A 130 45.33 14.07 38.29
CA LYS A 130 46.19 15.14 38.83
C LYS A 130 45.93 16.44 38.07
N VAL A 131 45.66 17.50 38.80
CA VAL A 131 45.45 18.86 38.28
C VAL A 131 46.43 19.76 39.01
N GLY A 132 47.50 20.19 38.34
CA GLY A 132 48.58 20.92 39.00
C GLY A 132 49.23 20.09 40.11
N ASN A 133 49.14 20.53 41.37
CA ASN A 133 49.70 19.81 42.51
C ASN A 133 48.67 19.04 43.36
N GLN A 134 47.41 18.98 42.90
CA GLN A 134 46.31 18.38 43.65
C GLN A 134 45.79 17.13 42.93
N ILE A 135 45.40 16.12 43.70
CA ILE A 135 44.85 14.86 43.18
C ILE A 135 43.36 14.84 43.51
N TYR A 136 42.54 14.58 42.49
CA TYR A 136 41.10 14.43 42.61
C TYR A 136 40.73 12.97 42.32
N THR A 137 39.98 12.35 43.22
CA THR A 137 39.54 10.95 43.11
C THR A 137 38.03 10.91 43.09
N THR A 138 37.46 10.07 42.23
CA THR A 138 36.01 9.85 42.21
C THR A 138 35.54 9.19 43.50
N SER A 139 34.37 9.58 44.00
CA SER A 139 33.72 8.90 45.12
C SER A 139 33.46 7.42 44.82
N GLU A 140 33.51 6.58 45.85
CA GLU A 140 33.04 5.19 45.75
C GLU A 140 31.54 5.19 45.46
N CYS A 141 31.13 4.40 44.46
CA CYS A 141 29.76 4.35 44.00
C CYS A 141 29.35 2.89 43.79
N GLN A 142 28.31 2.46 44.51
CA GLN A 142 27.66 1.17 44.32
C GLN A 142 26.46 1.32 43.40
N VAL A 143 26.27 0.34 42.54
CA VAL A 143 25.11 0.26 41.66
C VAL A 143 24.47 -1.11 41.74
N THR A 144 23.14 -1.14 41.89
CA THR A 144 22.36 -2.38 41.86
C THR A 144 22.17 -2.82 40.41
N VAL A 145 22.75 -3.96 40.05
CA VAL A 145 22.58 -4.59 38.74
C VAL A 145 21.57 -5.72 38.85
N HIS A 146 20.45 -5.60 38.15
CA HIS A 146 19.43 -6.63 38.12
C HIS A 146 19.83 -7.81 37.20
N PRO A 147 19.34 -9.03 37.48
CA PRO A 147 19.48 -10.15 36.55
C PRO A 147 18.95 -9.79 35.17
N SER A 148 19.44 -10.47 34.13
CA SER A 148 18.85 -10.39 32.79
C SER A 148 17.47 -11.05 32.80
N LYS A 149 16.46 -10.40 33.41
CA LYS A 149 15.04 -10.72 33.25
C LYS A 149 14.56 -10.19 31.91
N VAL A 150 15.24 -10.57 30.83
CA VAL A 150 14.68 -10.42 29.49
C VAL A 150 14.03 -11.75 29.19
N ASP A 151 12.76 -11.87 29.59
CA ASP A 151 11.92 -12.96 29.10
C ASP A 151 11.68 -12.70 27.60
N VAL A 152 12.52 -13.30 26.76
CA VAL A 152 12.48 -13.12 25.30
C VAL A 152 11.10 -13.47 24.74
N SER A 153 10.34 -14.34 25.41
CA SER A 153 8.97 -14.70 25.01
C SER A 153 7.97 -13.54 25.16
N LYS A 154 8.29 -12.57 26.03
CA LYS A 154 7.46 -11.38 26.27
C LYS A 154 7.93 -10.15 25.48
N LEU A 155 9.10 -10.19 24.87
CA LEU A 155 9.59 -9.09 24.03
C LEU A 155 8.74 -8.98 22.76
N LYS A 156 8.34 -7.74 22.46
CA LYS A 156 7.60 -7.39 21.25
C LYS A 156 8.15 -6.07 20.71
N CYS A 157 8.85 -6.17 19.58
CA CYS A 157 9.20 -5.03 18.75
C CYS A 157 8.46 -5.10 17.41
N ASN A 158 7.95 -3.96 16.95
CA ASN A 158 7.26 -3.81 15.67
C ASN A 158 7.86 -2.65 14.87
N LEU A 159 8.20 -2.91 13.61
CA LEU A 159 8.64 -1.90 12.66
C LEU A 159 7.50 -1.61 11.68
N LYS A 160 6.99 -0.38 11.71
CA LYS A 160 6.01 0.13 10.77
C LYS A 160 6.64 1.19 9.88
N VAL A 161 6.23 1.25 8.62
CA VAL A 161 6.62 2.33 7.71
C VAL A 161 5.34 2.93 7.14
N GLU A 162 5.16 4.23 7.34
CA GLU A 162 3.98 4.96 6.90
C GLU A 162 4.41 6.05 5.90
N GLN A 163 3.59 6.27 4.88
CA GLN A 163 3.76 7.38 3.96
C GLN A 163 3.12 8.64 4.55
N LEU A 164 3.87 9.75 4.57
CA LEU A 164 3.38 11.03 5.08
C LEU A 164 2.83 11.89 3.94
N LYS A 165 1.86 12.75 4.26
CA LYS A 165 1.21 13.69 3.31
C LYS A 165 1.78 15.11 3.38
N GLY A 166 3.09 15.27 3.57
CA GLY A 166 3.72 16.60 3.70
C GLY A 166 5.12 16.67 3.10
N ASP A 167 5.57 17.89 2.82
CA ASP A 167 6.78 18.14 2.01
C ASP A 167 8.10 17.84 2.75
N TYR A 168 8.07 17.71 4.07
CA TYR A 168 9.28 17.56 4.88
C TYR A 168 9.93 16.17 4.77
N ALA A 169 9.12 15.10 4.72
CA ALA A 169 9.60 13.74 4.57
C ALA A 169 8.51 12.87 3.94
N LYS A 170 8.87 12.02 2.96
CA LYS A 170 7.91 11.14 2.27
C LYS A 170 7.47 9.96 3.13
N TYR A 171 8.36 9.45 4.00
CA TYR A 171 8.10 8.27 4.84
C TYR A 171 8.50 8.49 6.31
N ARG A 172 7.78 7.82 7.20
CA ARG A 172 8.14 7.64 8.61
C ARG A 172 8.25 6.15 8.92
N ALA A 173 9.44 5.69 9.28
CA ALA A 173 9.59 4.40 9.93
C ALA A 173 9.50 4.58 11.45
N SER A 174 8.67 3.77 12.10
CA SER A 174 8.49 3.75 13.55
C SER A 174 8.83 2.36 14.09
N LEU A 175 9.87 2.28 14.91
CA LEU A 175 10.21 1.09 15.69
C LEU A 175 9.63 1.25 17.09
N THR A 176 8.67 0.40 17.43
CA THR A 176 8.04 0.37 18.76
C THR A 176 8.46 -0.91 19.47
N CYS A 177 8.99 -0.80 20.67
CA CYS A 177 9.41 -1.92 21.50
C CYS A 177 8.82 -1.81 22.91
N ASN A 178 8.45 -2.94 23.52
CA ASN A 178 7.95 -2.98 24.90
C ASN A 178 9.06 -3.09 25.98
N ALA A 179 10.31 -2.95 25.56
CA ALA A 179 11.48 -2.90 26.42
C ALA A 179 12.52 -1.97 25.76
N ARG A 180 13.44 -1.41 26.57
CA ARG A 180 14.54 -0.59 26.08
C ARG A 180 15.58 -1.49 25.38
N PRO A 181 15.90 -1.27 24.09
CA PRO A 181 16.98 -1.99 23.43
C PRO A 181 18.35 -1.64 24.01
N ASP A 182 19.31 -2.55 23.92
CA ASP A 182 20.69 -2.29 24.39
C ASP A 182 21.34 -1.19 23.55
N GLN A 183 21.11 -1.20 22.23
CA GLN A 183 21.42 -0.08 21.36
C GLN A 183 20.33 0.97 21.54
N ASN A 184 20.52 1.91 22.48
CA ASN A 184 19.64 3.05 22.65
C ASN A 184 20.37 4.37 22.31
N PRO A 185 20.03 5.04 21.19
CA PRO A 185 18.98 4.68 20.23
C PRO A 185 19.39 3.54 19.28
N PRO A 186 18.42 2.72 18.81
CA PRO A 186 18.69 1.68 17.82
C PRO A 186 19.03 2.28 16.47
N LEU A 187 19.68 1.51 15.60
CA LEU A 187 20.06 1.93 14.24
C LEU A 187 19.28 1.13 13.21
N LEU A 188 18.68 1.83 12.23
CA LEU A 188 18.06 1.22 11.07
C LEU A 188 18.97 1.33 9.85
N SER A 189 18.95 0.30 8.99
CA SER A 189 19.43 0.39 7.62
C SER A 189 18.25 0.74 6.73
N ILE A 190 18.26 1.95 6.18
CA ILE A 190 17.25 2.49 5.26
C ILE A 190 17.89 2.59 3.89
N ASN A 191 17.45 1.78 2.93
CA ASN A 191 18.04 1.70 1.59
C ASN A 191 19.56 1.47 1.60
N GLY A 192 20.04 0.64 2.54
CA GLY A 192 21.47 0.35 2.73
C GLY A 192 22.24 1.40 3.54
N LYS A 193 21.63 2.53 3.89
CA LYS A 193 22.25 3.59 4.70
C LYS A 193 21.89 3.45 6.18
N VAL A 194 22.90 3.39 7.03
CA VAL A 194 22.72 3.37 8.49
C VAL A 194 22.22 4.72 8.97
N THR A 195 21.07 4.72 9.64
CA THR A 195 20.33 5.92 10.02
C THR A 195 19.98 5.87 11.51
N ARG A 196 20.16 7.01 12.19
CA ARG A 196 19.75 7.24 13.58
C ARG A 196 18.32 7.79 13.64
N PRO A 197 17.57 7.56 14.73
CA PRO A 197 16.22 8.10 14.84
C PRO A 197 16.26 9.62 14.93
N THR A 198 15.26 10.24 14.31
CA THR A 198 15.00 11.68 14.35
C THR A 198 14.35 12.07 15.67
N SER A 199 13.52 11.19 16.25
CA SER A 199 12.92 11.38 17.56
C SER A 199 12.71 10.07 18.30
N ASN A 200 12.67 10.14 19.62
CA ASN A 200 12.38 9.03 20.52
C ASN A 200 11.35 9.46 21.58
N SER A 201 10.54 8.51 22.04
CA SER A 201 9.61 8.72 23.15
C SER A 201 9.51 7.47 24.00
N TYR A 202 9.21 7.67 25.28
CA TYR A 202 8.98 6.63 26.26
C TYR A 202 7.64 6.86 26.95
N SER A 203 6.86 5.80 27.13
CA SER A 203 5.69 5.79 28.00
C SER A 203 5.73 4.55 28.91
N GLY A 204 5.31 4.71 30.16
CA GLY A 204 5.24 3.61 31.12
C GLY A 204 4.01 3.78 32.01
N SER A 205 3.10 2.81 31.99
CA SER A 205 1.93 2.77 32.88
C SER A 205 1.54 1.33 33.20
N ASN A 206 1.33 1.01 34.48
CA ASN A 206 0.87 -0.29 34.98
C ASN A 206 1.56 -1.50 34.31
N ASP A 207 2.88 -1.62 34.48
CA ASP A 207 3.73 -2.70 33.96
C ASP A 207 3.77 -2.83 32.42
N LYS A 208 3.32 -1.80 31.69
CA LYS A 208 3.47 -1.69 30.23
C LYS A 208 4.40 -0.54 29.92
N GLU A 209 5.63 -0.88 29.55
CA GLU A 209 6.60 0.06 28.97
C GLU A 209 6.47 0.06 27.44
N GLU A 210 6.61 1.23 26.84
CA GLU A 210 6.62 1.42 25.39
C GLU A 210 7.70 2.43 25.00
N TYR A 211 8.64 1.99 24.16
CA TYR A 211 9.72 2.78 23.59
C TYR A 211 9.46 2.93 22.10
N VAL A 212 9.36 4.17 21.61
CA VAL A 212 9.08 4.48 20.20
C VAL A 212 10.23 5.28 19.61
N TYR A 213 10.74 4.83 18.47
CA TYR A 213 11.82 5.48 17.72
C TYR A 213 11.34 5.80 16.31
N ASN A 214 11.36 7.07 15.92
CA ASN A 214 10.89 7.54 14.61
C ASN A 214 12.05 7.95 13.71
N TYR A 215 11.99 7.55 12.46
CA TYR A 215 12.97 7.82 11.41
C TYR A 215 12.24 8.43 10.22
N TYR A 216 12.54 9.68 9.91
CA TYR A 216 11.95 10.39 8.78
C TYR A 216 12.91 10.37 7.60
N PHE A 217 12.43 10.00 6.42
CA PHE A 217 13.25 9.92 5.21
C PHE A 217 12.44 10.12 3.93
N SER A 218 13.13 10.52 2.86
CA SER A 218 12.55 10.72 1.52
C SER A 218 13.33 9.91 0.50
N SER A 219 12.63 9.05 -0.23
CA SER A 219 13.18 8.17 -1.27
C SER A 219 12.09 7.73 -2.24
N GLU A 220 12.46 7.22 -3.42
CA GLU A 220 11.46 6.74 -4.40
C GLU A 220 10.75 5.46 -3.92
N GLY A 221 11.47 4.58 -3.21
CA GLY A 221 10.94 3.43 -2.47
C GLY A 221 11.70 3.21 -1.15
N TYR A 222 11.38 2.15 -0.41
CA TYR A 222 12.04 1.87 0.86
C TYR A 222 12.39 0.41 1.06
N GLU A 223 13.53 0.16 1.70
CA GLU A 223 13.95 -1.10 2.30
C GLU A 223 14.51 -0.77 3.68
N VAL A 224 13.75 -1.09 4.73
CA VAL A 224 14.04 -0.73 6.12
C VAL A 224 14.24 -2.00 6.93
N SER A 225 15.43 -2.14 7.51
CA SER A 225 15.80 -3.26 8.38
C SER A 225 16.52 -2.76 9.64
N CYS A 226 16.44 -3.53 10.73
CA CYS A 226 17.23 -3.25 11.93
C CYS A 226 18.63 -3.83 11.75
N LYS A 227 19.69 -3.04 11.97
CA LYS A 227 21.07 -3.51 11.76
C LYS A 227 21.45 -4.53 12.84
N GLU A 228 21.28 -4.14 14.11
CA GLU A 228 21.60 -4.93 15.29
C GLU A 228 20.66 -4.45 16.41
N LEU A 229 19.63 -5.24 16.73
CA LEU A 229 18.71 -4.96 17.83
C LEU A 229 18.90 -6.06 18.86
N THR A 230 19.40 -5.72 20.05
CA THR A 230 19.61 -6.69 21.13
C THR A 230 18.93 -6.25 22.41
N PHE A 231 18.60 -7.24 23.25
CA PHE A 231 18.07 -7.04 24.60
C PHE A 231 18.83 -7.92 25.58
N GLY A 232 19.54 -7.32 26.54
CA GLY A 232 20.40 -8.06 27.46
C GLY A 232 21.50 -8.86 26.74
N GLY A 233 21.97 -8.37 25.59
CA GLY A 233 22.97 -9.03 24.74
C GLY A 233 22.41 -10.07 23.77
N ILE A 234 21.11 -10.38 23.80
CA ILE A 234 20.48 -11.37 22.92
C ILE A 234 19.97 -10.69 21.64
N PRO A 235 20.35 -11.15 20.43
CA PRO A 235 19.81 -10.63 19.17
C PRO A 235 18.30 -10.84 19.02
N TYR A 236 17.60 -9.79 18.60
CA TYR A 236 16.17 -9.79 18.31
C TYR A 236 15.93 -9.39 16.86
N SER A 237 15.33 -10.27 16.08
CA SER A 237 15.05 -10.02 14.66
C SER A 237 13.69 -9.36 14.47
N VAL A 238 13.66 -8.27 13.70
CA VAL A 238 12.43 -7.60 13.27
C VAL A 238 12.31 -7.76 11.76
N LYS A 239 11.12 -8.12 11.28
CA LYS A 239 10.86 -8.31 9.85
C LYS A 239 11.22 -7.06 9.05
N THR A 240 12.04 -7.23 8.02
CA THR A 240 12.40 -6.16 7.08
C THR A 240 11.15 -5.68 6.35
N LYS A 241 11.01 -4.35 6.22
CA LYS A 241 9.91 -3.70 5.50
C LYS A 241 10.43 -3.16 4.17
N LYS A 242 9.78 -3.56 3.07
CA LYS A 242 10.23 -3.20 1.73
C LYS A 242 9.03 -2.81 0.87
N ASN A 243 9.10 -1.63 0.26
CA ASN A 243 8.21 -1.23 -0.83
C ASN A 243 9.11 -0.86 -2.02
N LYS A 244 9.17 -1.78 -2.99
CA LYS A 244 10.08 -1.69 -4.15
C LYS A 244 9.36 -1.48 -5.48
N ILE A 245 8.02 -1.36 -5.49
CA ILE A 245 7.29 -1.15 -6.74
C ILE A 245 7.20 0.35 -6.98
N ASP A 246 8.07 0.86 -7.84
CA ASP A 246 7.94 2.20 -8.39
C ASP A 246 6.78 2.25 -9.41
N GLU A 247 6.33 3.46 -9.77
CA GLU A 247 5.23 3.69 -10.71
C GLU A 247 5.46 3.00 -12.06
N THR A 248 6.72 2.94 -12.52
CA THR A 248 7.10 2.24 -13.75
C THR A 248 6.82 0.74 -13.68
N ASP A 249 7.18 0.08 -12.58
CA ASP A 249 6.94 -1.35 -12.38
C ASP A 249 5.44 -1.66 -12.30
N PHE A 250 4.67 -0.76 -11.68
CA PHE A 250 3.21 -0.86 -11.66
C PHE A 250 2.63 -0.87 -13.08
N LEU A 251 3.06 0.05 -13.94
CA LEU A 251 2.61 0.12 -15.33
C LEU A 251 2.99 -1.14 -16.12
N ILE A 252 4.21 -1.66 -15.92
CA ILE A 252 4.67 -2.90 -16.56
C ILE A 252 3.78 -4.08 -16.15
N ILE A 253 3.46 -4.22 -14.85
CA ILE A 253 2.58 -5.29 -14.36
C ILE A 253 1.20 -5.18 -15.00
N ILE A 254 0.62 -3.97 -15.08
CA ILE A 254 -0.68 -3.76 -15.72
C ILE A 254 -0.64 -4.13 -17.21
N LEU A 255 0.42 -3.77 -17.94
CA LEU A 255 0.60 -4.16 -19.34
C LEU A 255 0.71 -5.68 -19.52
N ILE A 256 1.40 -6.37 -18.62
CA ILE A 256 1.49 -7.84 -18.62
C ILE A 256 0.09 -8.45 -18.39
N VAL A 257 -0.68 -7.93 -17.44
CA VAL A 257 -2.05 -8.39 -17.19
C VAL A 257 -2.94 -8.20 -18.41
N LEU A 258 -2.86 -7.05 -19.08
CA LEU A 258 -3.58 -6.78 -20.34
C LEU A 258 -3.21 -7.81 -21.42
N ALA A 259 -1.92 -8.02 -21.65
CA ALA A 259 -1.44 -8.97 -22.66
C ALA A 259 -1.88 -10.41 -22.37
N LEU A 260 -1.80 -10.84 -21.11
CA LEU A 260 -2.25 -12.17 -20.69
C LEU A 260 -3.76 -12.34 -20.83
N PHE A 261 -4.53 -11.31 -20.49
CA PHE A 261 -5.99 -11.33 -20.67
C PHE A 261 -6.35 -11.51 -22.15
N GLU A 262 -5.77 -10.71 -23.04
CA GLU A 262 -6.06 -10.81 -24.47
C GLU A 262 -5.62 -12.14 -25.06
N LEU A 263 -4.47 -12.67 -24.63
CA LEU A 263 -4.00 -13.99 -25.03
C LEU A 263 -4.98 -15.10 -24.60
N ILE A 264 -5.42 -15.08 -23.34
CA ILE A 264 -6.37 -16.07 -22.81
C ILE A 264 -7.70 -15.96 -23.56
N TRP A 265 -8.22 -14.75 -23.74
CA TRP A 265 -9.47 -14.53 -24.47
C TRP A 265 -9.39 -15.03 -25.91
N TRP A 266 -8.30 -14.73 -26.61
CA TRP A 266 -8.05 -15.21 -27.96
C TRP A 266 -7.96 -16.74 -28.04
N LEU A 267 -7.24 -17.39 -27.12
CA LEU A 267 -7.13 -18.85 -27.06
C LEU A 267 -8.48 -19.52 -26.80
N VAL A 268 -9.26 -19.01 -25.85
CA VAL A 268 -10.60 -19.52 -25.53
C VAL A 268 -11.55 -19.33 -26.71
N GLY A 269 -11.54 -18.15 -27.34
CA GLY A 269 -12.32 -17.87 -28.54
C GLY A 269 -11.94 -18.81 -29.69
N ARG A 270 -10.65 -18.94 -29.99
CA ARG A 270 -10.14 -19.83 -31.03
C ARG A 270 -10.56 -21.28 -30.80
N HIS A 271 -10.48 -21.76 -29.56
CA HIS A 271 -10.92 -23.12 -29.23
C HIS A 271 -12.44 -23.28 -29.39
N ARG A 272 -13.24 -22.34 -28.87
CA ARG A 272 -14.71 -22.42 -28.87
C ARG A 272 -15.32 -22.31 -30.26
N TYR A 273 -14.77 -21.44 -31.11
CA TYR A 273 -15.33 -21.11 -32.43
C TYR A 273 -14.67 -21.85 -33.59
N ARG A 274 -13.74 -22.78 -33.32
CA ARG A 274 -13.06 -23.56 -34.36
C ARG A 274 -14.03 -24.33 -35.26
N GLN A 275 -14.97 -25.05 -34.66
CA GLN A 275 -15.95 -25.84 -35.40
C GLN A 275 -16.98 -24.95 -36.12
N GLU A 276 -17.39 -23.84 -35.50
CA GLU A 276 -18.34 -22.89 -36.10
C GLU A 276 -17.73 -22.20 -37.33
N GLN A 277 -16.43 -21.90 -37.30
CA GLN A 277 -15.71 -21.26 -38.40
C GLN A 277 -15.60 -22.13 -39.67
N GLU A 278 -15.51 -23.44 -39.51
CA GLU A 278 -15.35 -24.39 -40.63
C GLU A 278 -16.70 -24.83 -41.23
N ALA A 279 -17.81 -24.54 -40.56
CA ALA A 279 -19.15 -24.97 -40.99
C ALA A 279 -19.72 -24.10 -42.12
N ALA A 280 -20.44 -24.72 -43.05
CA ALA A 280 -21.22 -23.99 -44.04
C ALA A 280 -22.35 -23.21 -43.36
N LEU A 281 -22.50 -21.93 -43.71
CA LEU A 281 -23.43 -21.01 -43.04
C LEU A 281 -24.86 -21.55 -43.01
N ALA A 282 -25.40 -21.96 -44.16
CA ALA A 282 -26.78 -22.43 -44.25
C ALA A 282 -27.01 -23.72 -43.45
N GLU A 283 -26.12 -24.71 -43.61
CA GLU A 283 -26.20 -25.99 -42.88
C GLU A 283 -26.15 -25.77 -41.36
N PHE A 284 -25.21 -24.94 -40.89
CA PHE A 284 -25.07 -24.63 -39.47
C PHE A 284 -26.30 -23.91 -38.91
N VAL A 285 -26.88 -22.96 -39.66
CA VAL A 285 -28.07 -22.21 -39.24
C VAL A 285 -29.29 -23.15 -39.18
N LEU A 286 -29.45 -24.06 -40.14
CA LEU A 286 -30.58 -25.01 -40.13
C LEU A 286 -30.49 -26.00 -38.97
N GLU A 287 -29.27 -26.43 -38.58
CA GLU A 287 -29.06 -27.32 -37.44
C GLU A 287 -29.20 -26.59 -36.09
N ASN A 288 -28.45 -25.50 -35.91
CA ASN A 288 -28.25 -24.86 -34.60
C ASN A 288 -29.14 -23.62 -34.38
N ARG A 289 -29.78 -23.09 -35.43
CA ARG A 289 -30.63 -21.88 -35.40
C ARG A 289 -29.90 -20.63 -34.90
N THR A 290 -28.58 -20.62 -35.03
CA THR A 290 -27.71 -19.53 -34.59
C THR A 290 -26.66 -19.22 -35.65
N LEU A 291 -26.19 -17.97 -35.66
CA LEU A 291 -25.13 -17.55 -36.58
C LEU A 291 -23.80 -18.20 -36.19
N PRO A 292 -23.12 -18.92 -37.10
CA PRO A 292 -21.77 -19.40 -36.85
C PRO A 292 -20.82 -18.20 -36.79
N LEU A 293 -19.95 -18.18 -35.79
CA LEU A 293 -18.95 -17.13 -35.64
C LEU A 293 -17.56 -17.68 -35.86
N ASN A 294 -16.73 -16.90 -36.56
CA ASN A 294 -15.28 -17.06 -36.49
C ASN A 294 -14.72 -16.32 -35.27
N THR A 295 -13.43 -16.55 -34.95
CA THR A 295 -12.78 -15.95 -33.77
C THR A 295 -12.83 -14.41 -33.80
N SER A 296 -12.65 -13.80 -34.97
CA SER A 296 -12.67 -12.33 -35.13
C SER A 296 -14.08 -11.76 -34.93
N TRP A 297 -15.07 -12.39 -35.54
CA TRP A 297 -16.48 -12.01 -35.41
C TRP A 297 -16.98 -12.17 -33.98
N ALA A 298 -16.54 -13.22 -33.28
CA ALA A 298 -16.82 -13.37 -31.85
C ALA A 298 -16.19 -12.25 -31.02
N TYR A 299 -14.94 -11.88 -31.30
CA TYR A 299 -14.26 -10.78 -30.63
C TYR A 299 -15.01 -9.45 -30.81
N THR A 300 -15.42 -9.15 -32.06
CA THR A 300 -16.27 -8.00 -32.36
C THR A 300 -17.58 -8.11 -31.61
N HIS A 301 -18.37 -9.16 -31.84
CA HIS A 301 -19.73 -9.30 -31.33
C HIS A 301 -19.83 -9.24 -29.80
N TYR A 302 -18.88 -9.85 -29.09
CA TYR A 302 -18.83 -9.88 -27.63
C TYR A 302 -18.02 -8.74 -27.00
N GLY A 303 -17.67 -7.70 -27.76
CA GLY A 303 -16.81 -6.59 -27.31
C GLY A 303 -17.24 -5.92 -25.99
N VAL A 304 -18.55 -5.73 -25.76
CA VAL A 304 -19.06 -5.18 -24.49
C VAL A 304 -18.74 -6.10 -23.30
N SER A 305 -19.01 -7.40 -23.42
CA SER A 305 -18.71 -8.38 -22.37
C SER A 305 -17.21 -8.48 -22.11
N HIS A 306 -16.41 -8.54 -23.18
CA HIS A 306 -14.94 -8.53 -23.12
C HIS A 306 -14.43 -7.30 -22.36
N THR A 307 -14.90 -6.11 -22.73
CA THR A 307 -14.45 -4.84 -22.11
C THR A 307 -14.81 -4.77 -20.63
N LEU A 308 -16.03 -5.18 -20.25
CA LEU A 308 -16.45 -5.21 -18.84
C LEU A 308 -15.59 -6.18 -18.01
N LEU A 309 -15.29 -7.36 -18.56
CA LEU A 309 -14.43 -8.34 -17.91
C LEU A 309 -12.99 -7.85 -17.79
N LEU A 310 -12.46 -7.18 -18.81
CA LEU A 310 -11.14 -6.56 -18.80
C LEU A 310 -11.01 -5.53 -17.68
N PHE A 311 -11.98 -4.62 -17.55
CA PHE A 311 -12.00 -3.64 -16.47
C PHE A 311 -12.11 -4.30 -15.08
N SER A 312 -12.82 -5.42 -14.96
CA SER A 312 -12.87 -6.20 -13.73
C SER A 312 -11.48 -6.75 -13.36
N VAL A 313 -10.81 -7.40 -14.31
CA VAL A 313 -9.46 -7.98 -14.13
C VAL A 313 -8.43 -6.90 -13.78
N LEU A 314 -8.47 -5.75 -14.45
CA LEU A 314 -7.59 -4.61 -14.15
C LEU A 314 -7.83 -4.05 -12.75
N SER A 315 -9.09 -3.99 -12.31
CA SER A 315 -9.45 -3.51 -10.98
C SER A 315 -8.90 -4.44 -9.89
N PHE A 316 -9.08 -5.76 -10.03
CA PHE A 316 -8.52 -6.73 -9.09
C PHE A 316 -6.99 -6.72 -9.09
N SER A 317 -6.37 -6.63 -10.27
CA SER A 317 -4.91 -6.59 -10.40
C SER A 317 -4.32 -5.36 -9.70
N THR A 318 -4.97 -4.20 -9.84
CA THR A 318 -4.57 -2.96 -9.15
C THR A 318 -4.62 -3.12 -7.63
N ILE A 319 -5.66 -3.78 -7.09
CA ILE A 319 -5.77 -4.06 -5.66
C ILE A 319 -4.65 -4.99 -5.20
N CYS A 320 -4.41 -6.09 -5.92
CA CYS A 320 -3.36 -7.05 -5.59
C CYS A 320 -1.99 -6.38 -5.53
N VAL A 321 -1.66 -5.53 -6.52
CA VAL A 321 -0.38 -4.81 -6.54
C VAL A 321 -0.29 -3.79 -5.41
N LYS A 322 -1.34 -3.02 -5.12
CA LYS A 322 -1.35 -2.02 -4.03
C LYS A 322 -1.27 -2.65 -2.64
N LEU A 323 -1.92 -3.79 -2.45
CA LEU A 323 -1.79 -4.59 -1.24
C LEU A 323 -0.37 -5.10 -1.05
N TYR A 324 0.25 -5.60 -2.12
CA TYR A 324 1.62 -6.12 -2.09
C TYR A 324 2.66 -5.02 -1.86
N ALA A 325 2.54 -3.89 -2.58
CA ALA A 325 3.52 -2.80 -2.54
C ALA A 325 3.45 -1.99 -1.24
N SER A 326 2.24 -1.58 -0.84
CA SER A 326 2.05 -0.57 0.20
C SER A 326 1.15 -0.99 1.36
N GLU A 327 0.69 -2.26 1.40
CA GLU A 327 -0.33 -2.72 2.34
C GLU A 327 -1.61 -1.84 2.30
N VAL A 328 -1.85 -1.15 1.18
CA VAL A 328 -3.00 -0.25 0.99
C VAL A 328 -4.11 -1.01 0.28
N PHE A 329 -5.30 -1.00 0.89
CA PHE A 329 -6.49 -1.60 0.31
C PHE A 329 -7.45 -0.51 -0.22
N ILE A 330 -7.79 -0.57 -1.51
CA ILE A 330 -8.67 0.41 -2.17
C ILE A 330 -10.04 -0.22 -2.42
N ILE A 331 -11.00 0.05 -1.53
CA ILE A 331 -12.35 -0.53 -1.53
C ILE A 331 -13.11 -0.24 -2.85
N ILE A 332 -12.92 0.95 -3.44
CA ILE A 332 -13.63 1.34 -4.67
C ILE A 332 -13.30 0.38 -5.83
N PHE A 333 -12.03 0.03 -6.02
CA PHE A 333 -11.63 -0.92 -7.07
C PHE A 333 -12.19 -2.33 -6.82
N LEU A 334 -12.36 -2.72 -5.56
CA LEU A 334 -12.96 -4.02 -5.23
C LEU A 334 -14.41 -4.09 -5.76
N TRP A 335 -15.19 -3.05 -5.46
CA TRP A 335 -16.58 -2.98 -5.89
C TRP A 335 -16.71 -2.87 -7.42
N ILE A 336 -15.84 -2.10 -8.07
CA ILE A 336 -15.78 -2.06 -9.55
C ILE A 336 -15.49 -3.47 -10.09
N GLY A 337 -14.48 -4.16 -9.56
CA GLY A 337 -14.13 -5.53 -9.95
C GLY A 337 -15.33 -6.48 -9.82
N ILE A 338 -16.00 -6.48 -8.67
CA ILE A 338 -17.13 -7.37 -8.37
C ILE A 338 -18.36 -7.04 -9.23
N LEU A 339 -18.71 -5.76 -9.38
CA LEU A 339 -19.93 -5.33 -10.08
C LEU A 339 -19.86 -5.57 -11.59
N LEU A 340 -18.67 -5.46 -12.18
CA LEU A 340 -18.50 -5.60 -13.63
C LEU A 340 -18.63 -7.05 -14.11
N VAL A 341 -18.33 -8.06 -13.28
CA VAL A 341 -18.47 -9.48 -13.65
C VAL A 341 -19.92 -9.87 -14.00
N PRO A 342 -20.93 -9.65 -13.14
CA PRO A 342 -22.31 -9.98 -13.48
C PRO A 342 -22.82 -9.15 -14.66
N LEU A 343 -22.39 -7.89 -14.81
CA LEU A 343 -22.72 -7.05 -15.96
C LEU A 343 -22.12 -7.61 -17.26
N ALA A 344 -20.87 -8.10 -17.23
CA ALA A 344 -20.22 -8.75 -18.35
C ALA A 344 -20.97 -10.01 -18.76
N TYR A 345 -21.41 -10.82 -17.78
CA TYR A 345 -22.18 -12.04 -18.02
C TYR A 345 -23.58 -11.75 -18.60
N LEU A 346 -24.31 -10.77 -18.04
CA LEU A 346 -25.61 -10.36 -18.56
C LEU A 346 -25.50 -9.82 -19.99
N SER A 347 -24.46 -9.03 -20.26
CA SER A 347 -24.15 -8.52 -21.60
C SER A 347 -23.85 -9.65 -22.58
N TYR A 348 -23.00 -10.62 -22.18
CA TYR A 348 -22.73 -11.83 -22.96
C TYR A 348 -24.01 -12.60 -23.30
N ARG A 349 -24.88 -12.83 -22.31
CA ARG A 349 -26.14 -13.56 -22.51
C ARG A 349 -27.07 -12.82 -23.47
N ASN A 350 -27.16 -11.50 -23.34
CA ASN A 350 -27.94 -10.67 -24.25
C ASN A 350 -27.38 -10.69 -25.68
N GLN A 351 -26.05 -10.56 -25.82
CA GLN A 351 -25.35 -10.64 -27.11
C GLN A 351 -25.52 -12.03 -27.75
N ARG A 352 -25.43 -13.12 -26.98
CA ARG A 352 -25.64 -14.49 -27.49
C ARG A 352 -27.05 -14.67 -28.07
N ARG A 353 -28.08 -14.11 -27.40
CA ARG A 353 -29.46 -14.18 -27.90
C ARG A 353 -29.66 -13.48 -29.26
N LYS A 354 -28.89 -12.43 -29.55
CA LYS A 354 -28.94 -11.72 -30.85
C LYS A 354 -28.40 -12.53 -32.03
N LEU A 355 -27.73 -13.66 -31.78
CA LEU A 355 -27.25 -14.55 -32.85
C LEU A 355 -28.33 -15.53 -33.31
N ASN A 356 -29.44 -15.65 -32.58
CA ASN A 356 -30.50 -16.58 -32.92
C ASN A 356 -31.28 -16.09 -34.14
N PHE A 357 -31.57 -17.00 -35.06
CA PHE A 357 -32.38 -16.69 -36.24
C PHE A 357 -33.88 -16.75 -35.92
N GLU A 358 -34.65 -15.92 -36.61
CA GLU A 358 -36.12 -15.92 -36.56
C GLU A 358 -36.66 -16.59 -37.84
N SER A 359 -37.48 -17.63 -37.68
CA SER A 359 -38.12 -18.32 -38.80
C SER A 359 -39.35 -17.56 -39.27
N THR A 360 -39.48 -17.37 -40.59
CA THR A 360 -40.67 -16.80 -41.23
C THR A 360 -41.20 -17.79 -42.27
N PRO A 361 -42.42 -18.32 -42.12
CA PRO A 361 -43.05 -19.17 -43.13
C PRO A 361 -43.21 -18.41 -44.45
N THR A 362 -42.96 -19.07 -45.57
CA THR A 362 -43.18 -18.48 -46.89
C THR A 362 -43.61 -19.54 -47.90
N THR A 363 -44.46 -19.12 -48.84
CA THR A 363 -44.90 -19.93 -49.99
C THR A 363 -44.21 -19.49 -51.28
N LEU A 364 -43.33 -18.49 -51.21
CA LEU A 364 -42.61 -17.95 -52.36
C LEU A 364 -41.50 -18.91 -52.78
N ASP A 365 -41.24 -18.98 -54.08
CA ASP A 365 -40.07 -19.68 -54.60
C ASP A 365 -38.80 -18.84 -54.36
N LYS A 366 -37.63 -19.47 -54.52
CA LYS A 366 -36.34 -18.82 -54.24
C LYS A 366 -36.13 -17.55 -55.07
N GLN A 367 -36.55 -17.57 -56.33
CA GLN A 367 -36.41 -16.42 -57.22
C GLN A 367 -37.30 -15.25 -56.78
N ALA A 368 -38.56 -15.50 -56.42
CA ALA A 368 -39.42 -14.44 -55.91
C ALA A 368 -38.92 -13.87 -54.57
N ILE A 369 -38.32 -14.71 -53.72
CA ILE A 369 -37.66 -14.22 -52.50
C ILE A 369 -36.51 -13.29 -52.87
N TYR A 370 -35.62 -13.72 -53.75
CA TYR A 370 -34.49 -12.92 -54.21
C TYR A 370 -34.93 -11.57 -54.79
N ASP A 371 -35.92 -11.56 -55.69
CA ASP A 371 -36.42 -10.34 -56.31
C ASP A 371 -37.00 -9.37 -55.27
N LYS A 372 -37.70 -9.88 -54.24
CA LYS A 372 -38.21 -9.06 -53.14
C LYS A 372 -37.10 -8.50 -52.26
N ILE A 373 -36.05 -9.28 -51.99
CA ILE A 373 -34.88 -8.81 -51.22
C ILE A 373 -34.10 -7.75 -52.02
N CYS A 374 -33.92 -7.92 -53.33
CA CYS A 374 -33.26 -6.91 -54.17
C CYS A 374 -34.02 -5.59 -54.17
N LYS A 375 -35.36 -5.62 -54.33
CA LYS A 375 -36.19 -4.41 -54.23
C LYS A 375 -36.07 -3.74 -52.86
N LEU A 376 -36.00 -4.52 -51.79
CA LEU A 376 -35.76 -3.99 -50.44
C LEU A 376 -34.38 -3.38 -50.30
N ALA A 377 -33.36 -4.03 -50.86
CA ALA A 377 -31.99 -3.57 -50.83
C ALA A 377 -31.85 -2.24 -51.58
N ASP A 378 -32.41 -2.12 -52.78
CA ASP A 378 -32.44 -0.88 -53.54
C ASP A 378 -33.17 0.25 -52.79
N TYR A 379 -34.32 -0.07 -52.17
CA TYR A 379 -35.13 0.93 -51.46
C TYR A 379 -34.44 1.43 -50.17
N TYR A 380 -33.72 0.56 -49.47
CA TYR A 380 -33.09 0.88 -48.18
C TYR A 380 -31.57 1.07 -48.26
N ASP A 381 -31.00 1.11 -49.47
CA ASP A 381 -29.56 1.28 -49.72
C ASP A 381 -28.72 0.20 -49.00
N TRP A 382 -29.11 -1.07 -49.19
CA TRP A 382 -28.35 -2.22 -48.71
C TRP A 382 -27.50 -2.78 -49.85
N ASP A 383 -26.27 -3.12 -49.51
CA ASP A 383 -25.35 -3.79 -50.43
C ASP A 383 -25.45 -5.31 -50.21
N ILE A 384 -25.54 -6.08 -51.29
CA ILE A 384 -25.62 -7.55 -51.24
C ILE A 384 -24.22 -8.13 -51.34
N ASP A 385 -23.72 -8.68 -50.23
CA ASP A 385 -22.38 -9.28 -50.12
C ASP A 385 -22.31 -10.65 -50.81
N HIS A 386 -23.36 -11.46 -50.68
CA HIS A 386 -23.42 -12.81 -51.21
C HIS A 386 -24.86 -13.20 -51.56
N CYS A 387 -25.01 -13.81 -52.73
CA CYS A 387 -26.25 -14.45 -53.15
C CYS A 387 -25.93 -15.85 -53.67
N GLY A 388 -26.31 -16.86 -52.89
CA GLY A 388 -26.18 -18.28 -53.23
C GLY A 388 -27.53 -18.99 -53.26
N ASP A 389 -27.50 -20.28 -53.62
CA ASP A 389 -28.70 -21.13 -53.65
C ASP A 389 -29.24 -21.47 -52.26
N ASP A 390 -28.44 -21.26 -51.22
CA ASP A 390 -28.67 -21.65 -49.83
C ASP A 390 -28.88 -20.43 -48.90
N CYS A 391 -28.25 -19.29 -49.20
CA CYS A 391 -28.39 -18.08 -48.41
C CYS A 391 -28.13 -16.77 -49.19
N ILE A 392 -28.64 -15.67 -48.62
CA ILE A 392 -28.31 -14.29 -48.98
C ILE A 392 -27.67 -13.61 -47.77
N VAL A 393 -26.59 -12.88 -48.01
CA VAL A 393 -25.93 -12.01 -47.03
C VAL A 393 -25.89 -10.59 -47.58
N ALA A 394 -26.27 -9.63 -46.77
CA ALA A 394 -26.25 -8.21 -47.12
C ALA A 394 -25.76 -7.37 -45.95
N HIS A 395 -25.30 -6.16 -46.21
CA HIS A 395 -24.96 -5.20 -45.17
C HIS A 395 -25.61 -3.83 -45.43
N THR A 396 -25.85 -3.10 -44.34
CA THR A 396 -26.44 -1.77 -44.39
C THR A 396 -25.36 -0.69 -44.38
N ASN A 397 -25.60 0.38 -45.13
CA ASN A 397 -24.74 1.55 -45.19
C ASN A 397 -25.35 2.72 -44.40
N PRO A 398 -25.15 2.80 -43.07
CA PRO A 398 -25.65 3.93 -42.32
C PRO A 398 -24.90 5.21 -42.72
N ALA A 399 -25.64 6.31 -42.85
CA ALA A 399 -25.04 7.62 -43.03
C ALA A 399 -24.11 7.98 -41.86
N ILE A 400 -23.11 8.84 -42.13
CA ILE A 400 -21.99 9.23 -41.23
C ILE A 400 -22.43 9.70 -39.82
N TRP A 401 -23.69 10.14 -39.66
CA TRP A 401 -24.23 10.66 -38.39
C TRP A 401 -25.06 9.66 -37.57
N HIS A 402 -25.14 8.39 -37.98
CA HIS A 402 -25.82 7.35 -37.19
C HIS A 402 -24.92 6.73 -36.12
N LEU A 403 -25.52 6.32 -35.00
CA LEU A 403 -24.85 5.65 -33.88
C LEU A 403 -24.52 4.16 -34.15
N THR A 404 -24.75 3.66 -35.37
CA THR A 404 -24.42 2.29 -35.78
C THR A 404 -23.34 2.31 -36.85
N TRP A 405 -22.47 1.31 -36.83
CA TRP A 405 -21.43 1.10 -37.85
C TRP A 405 -21.95 0.28 -39.04
N GLY A 406 -23.26 -0.01 -39.07
CA GLY A 406 -23.93 -0.86 -40.04
C GLY A 406 -24.42 -2.15 -39.40
N GLU A 407 -25.33 -2.82 -40.09
CA GLU A 407 -25.85 -4.12 -39.75
C GLU A 407 -25.55 -5.10 -40.87
N GLN A 408 -25.24 -6.34 -40.51
CA GLN A 408 -25.15 -7.46 -41.43
C GLN A 408 -26.41 -8.31 -41.31
N ILE A 409 -27.02 -8.61 -42.44
CA ILE A 409 -28.29 -9.31 -42.59
C ILE A 409 -28.00 -10.68 -43.20
N PHE A 410 -28.58 -11.70 -42.59
CA PHE A 410 -28.44 -13.09 -43.01
C PHE A 410 -29.81 -13.67 -43.28
N ILE A 411 -29.98 -14.26 -44.46
CA ILE A 411 -31.22 -14.90 -44.90
C ILE A 411 -30.85 -16.30 -45.39
N VAL A 412 -31.33 -17.34 -44.70
CA VAL A 412 -31.05 -18.75 -45.04
C VAL A 412 -32.33 -19.43 -45.50
N PHE A 413 -32.25 -20.11 -46.65
CA PHE A 413 -33.38 -20.77 -47.27
C PHE A 413 -33.64 -22.16 -46.65
N ASP A 414 -34.91 -22.45 -46.38
CA ASP A 414 -35.41 -23.77 -45.99
C ASP A 414 -36.65 -24.09 -46.85
N LYS A 415 -37.11 -25.35 -46.86
CA LYS A 415 -38.12 -25.84 -47.82
C LYS A 415 -39.44 -25.06 -47.79
N SER A 416 -39.92 -24.66 -46.62
CA SER A 416 -41.22 -23.99 -46.43
C SER A 416 -41.15 -22.74 -45.56
N GLN A 417 -39.94 -22.27 -45.28
CA GLN A 417 -39.67 -21.14 -44.39
C GLN A 417 -38.31 -20.53 -44.70
N VAL A 418 -38.09 -19.32 -44.19
CA VAL A 418 -36.82 -18.62 -44.31
C VAL A 418 -36.35 -18.23 -42.92
N TRP A 419 -35.08 -18.46 -42.64
CA TRP A 419 -34.44 -18.06 -41.38
C TRP A 419 -33.76 -16.73 -41.59
N ILE A 420 -34.11 -15.74 -40.77
CA ILE A 420 -33.61 -14.37 -40.90
C ILE A 420 -32.91 -13.95 -39.61
N ASN A 421 -31.75 -13.33 -39.74
CA ASN A 421 -31.12 -12.61 -38.63
C ASN A 421 -30.51 -11.30 -39.13
N SER A 422 -30.37 -10.33 -38.23
CA SER A 422 -29.62 -9.10 -38.45
C SER A 422 -28.82 -8.79 -37.20
N VAL A 423 -27.52 -8.59 -37.36
CA VAL A 423 -26.58 -8.26 -36.29
C VAL A 423 -25.79 -7.01 -36.66
N ASN A 424 -25.08 -6.40 -35.72
CA ASN A 424 -24.13 -5.34 -36.08
C ASN A 424 -23.09 -5.89 -37.05
N ASP A 425 -22.64 -5.06 -37.98
CA ASP A 425 -21.61 -5.43 -38.95
C ASP A 425 -20.39 -6.03 -38.23
N LEU A 426 -20.15 -7.32 -38.48
CA LEU A 426 -19.11 -8.10 -37.80
C LEU A 426 -17.71 -7.81 -38.36
N ASN A 427 -17.64 -7.19 -39.54
CA ASN A 427 -16.40 -6.77 -40.19
C ASN A 427 -15.96 -5.37 -39.75
N LYS A 428 -16.84 -4.61 -39.08
CA LYS A 428 -16.55 -3.29 -38.50
C LYS A 428 -16.50 -3.37 -36.97
N ARG A 429 -15.83 -2.40 -36.32
CA ARG A 429 -15.71 -2.38 -34.84
C ARG A 429 -17.08 -2.41 -34.19
N THR A 430 -17.20 -3.06 -33.03
CA THR A 430 -18.47 -3.18 -32.31
C THR A 430 -19.05 -1.80 -32.02
N SER A 431 -20.24 -1.48 -32.56
CA SER A 431 -21.05 -0.40 -31.98
C SER A 431 -21.69 -0.95 -30.70
N PRO A 432 -21.45 -0.33 -29.53
CA PRO A 432 -22.21 -0.66 -28.32
C PRO A 432 -23.70 -0.29 -28.43
N PHE A 433 -24.10 0.45 -29.48
CA PHE A 433 -25.41 1.06 -29.62
C PHE A 433 -26.18 0.58 -30.85
N SER A 434 -26.62 -0.67 -30.86
CA SER A 434 -27.60 -1.17 -31.83
C SER A 434 -29.02 -0.76 -31.39
N PHE A 435 -29.43 0.50 -31.58
CA PHE A 435 -30.75 1.04 -31.16
C PHE A 435 -31.92 0.46 -31.98
N GLY A 436 -32.17 -0.85 -31.92
CA GLY A 436 -33.32 -1.50 -32.55
C GLY A 436 -33.25 -1.67 -34.08
N TYR A 437 -32.20 -1.19 -34.74
CA TYR A 437 -32.00 -1.29 -36.19
C TYR A 437 -32.05 -2.73 -36.72
N ALA A 438 -31.35 -3.65 -36.07
CA ALA A 438 -31.41 -5.09 -36.38
C ALA A 438 -32.85 -5.64 -36.42
N LYS A 439 -33.66 -5.33 -35.39
CA LYS A 439 -35.07 -5.76 -35.34
C LYS A 439 -35.91 -5.10 -36.43
N ARG A 440 -35.60 -3.86 -36.81
CA ARG A 440 -36.27 -3.14 -37.90
C ARG A 440 -36.00 -3.82 -39.25
N ASN A 441 -34.76 -4.24 -39.51
CA ASN A 441 -34.39 -4.94 -40.74
C ASN A 441 -35.08 -6.31 -40.83
N ILE A 442 -35.07 -7.09 -39.74
CA ILE A 442 -35.81 -8.37 -39.68
C ILE A 442 -37.31 -8.15 -39.95
N ARG A 443 -37.92 -7.11 -39.38
CA ARG A 443 -39.33 -6.78 -39.61
C ARG A 443 -39.62 -6.44 -41.08
N ARG A 444 -38.79 -5.60 -41.71
CA ARG A 444 -38.93 -5.22 -43.13
C ARG A 444 -38.89 -6.43 -44.05
N ILE A 445 -37.96 -7.35 -43.79
CA ILE A 445 -37.84 -8.59 -44.57
C ILE A 445 -39.08 -9.46 -44.36
N ARG A 446 -39.52 -9.65 -43.11
CA ARG A 446 -40.74 -10.40 -42.80
C ARG A 446 -41.95 -9.82 -43.53
N GLU A 447 -42.15 -8.51 -43.48
CA GLU A 447 -43.25 -7.81 -44.15
C GLU A 447 -43.21 -8.05 -45.68
N ALA A 448 -42.04 -7.92 -46.32
CA ALA A 448 -41.91 -8.21 -47.75
C ALA A 448 -42.20 -9.67 -48.11
N LEU A 449 -41.80 -10.63 -47.27
CA LEU A 449 -42.00 -12.06 -47.53
C LEU A 449 -43.44 -12.52 -47.28
N THR A 450 -44.19 -11.84 -46.41
CA THR A 450 -45.56 -12.23 -46.01
C THR A 450 -46.66 -11.41 -46.66
N GLN A 451 -46.38 -10.18 -47.07
CA GLN A 451 -47.31 -9.33 -47.79
C GLN A 451 -46.89 -9.24 -49.26
N ASP A 452 -47.85 -9.27 -50.17
CA ASP A 452 -47.65 -8.68 -51.50
C ASP A 452 -47.58 -7.17 -51.31
N VAL A 453 -46.40 -6.68 -50.92
CA VAL A 453 -46.19 -5.25 -50.68
C VAL A 453 -46.22 -4.55 -52.04
N THR A 454 -47.39 -4.00 -52.34
CA THR A 454 -47.50 -2.72 -53.06
C THR A 454 -46.82 -1.69 -52.17
N ILE A 455 -45.58 -1.34 -52.51
CA ILE A 455 -44.89 -0.20 -51.90
C ILE A 455 -45.76 1.01 -52.21
N ARG A 456 -46.44 1.57 -51.20
CA ARG A 456 -47.10 2.87 -51.36
C ARG A 456 -46.02 3.93 -51.38
N ASP A 457 -46.02 4.69 -52.47
CA ASP A 457 -45.17 5.85 -52.75
C ASP A 457 -45.07 6.82 -51.57
#